data_AF-A0A803SYX0-F1
#
_entry.id   AF-A0A803SYX0-F1
#
_cell.length_a   1.000
_cell.length_b   1.000
_cell.length_c   1.000
_cell.angle_alpha   90.00
_cell.angle_beta   90.00
_cell.angle_gamma   90.00
#
_symmetry.space_group_name_H-M   'P 1'
#
loop_
_entity.id
_entity.type
_entity.pdbx_description
1 polymer ?
#
loop_
_entity_poly.entity_id
_entity_poly.type
_entity_poly.pdbx_seq_one_letter_code
_entity_poly.pdbx_strand_id
1 'polypeptide(L)'
;MPGLTYCATGSSSNSEDLPPICFSECAASFLSLRKLFFPKFHSYFGLQKKKGGGGSGGGLSAACQSLLALSVRTHLFRCKTTRGMGLPGLLFLSSCAFFFYPTRAQYERYSFRSFPRDELMPLESAYRYGLDQYTGEHWAESVSYLEVSLRLHRLLRDSEAFCHLNCSSARMELGEEGREEEEEEEEDGKGDGGDRTHGRLSPRRFQGFPELRYFGDLLRRAQCLKRCKQGLPAFRQSQPSREVLQEFQRREPYKFLQFAYFKANNLPKAIAAAHTYLLKHPDDEMMKRNMAYYKTMPDAEDYLKDLESKSYETLFVRAVRAYNGENWKTSITDMELALPDFYRAYYDCIAACEGPREIKDFKEFYLSIADHYTEVLECKLKCEIDLTPVIGGYVVEKFVATMYHYLQFAYYKLNDLKNAAPCVASYMLFDQKDEVMKQNLVYYQYHKDKWGLTDEDFQPRPEAVRYYNITTLQKEMYEFAKEHVMDDDEGEVIEYLDDLLAVDGGTQ
;
A
#
# COMPACT_ATOMS: atom_id res chain seq x y z
N MET A 1 16.58 -7.43 25.07
CA MET A 1 17.25 -6.19 25.52
C MET A 1 16.15 -5.23 25.94
N PRO A 2 16.24 -4.51 27.08
CA PRO A 2 15.17 -3.59 27.46
C PRO A 2 15.21 -2.40 26.51
N GLY A 3 14.05 -2.08 25.97
CA GLY A 3 13.86 -1.09 24.93
C GLY A 3 14.17 0.33 25.36
N LEU A 4 14.72 1.13 24.45
CA LEU A 4 14.92 2.56 24.62
C LEU A 4 13.61 3.31 24.37
N THR A 5 12.86 3.56 25.43
CA THR A 5 11.70 4.48 25.41
C THR A 5 12.21 5.92 25.30
N TYR A 6 11.94 6.60 24.18
CA TYR A 6 12.15 8.05 24.06
C TYR A 6 10.85 8.76 24.43
N CYS A 7 10.86 9.61 25.45
CA CYS A 7 9.71 10.42 25.79
C CYS A 7 10.02 11.91 25.52
N ALA A 8 9.13 12.59 24.81
CA ALA A 8 9.34 13.98 24.42
C ALA A 8 8.92 14.95 25.52
N THR A 9 9.87 15.67 26.13
CA THR A 9 9.59 16.83 26.99
C THR A 9 9.41 18.09 26.12
N GLY A 10 8.39 18.89 26.42
CA GLY A 10 8.08 20.10 25.65
C GLY A 10 9.11 21.21 25.91
N SER A 11 9.79 21.69 24.87
CA SER A 11 10.58 22.92 24.91
C SER A 11 9.69 24.13 24.60
N SER A 12 8.86 24.53 25.56
CA SER A 12 8.26 25.86 25.58
C SER A 12 8.40 26.42 26.99
N SER A 13 8.89 27.65 27.10
CA SER A 13 9.29 28.30 28.35
C SER A 13 8.10 28.72 29.22
N ASN A 14 7.02 27.93 29.30
CA ASN A 14 5.85 28.15 30.16
C ASN A 14 5.02 26.85 30.35
N SER A 15 5.64 25.75 30.75
CA SER A 15 4.89 24.54 31.12
C SER A 15 5.64 23.71 32.16
N GLU A 16 5.52 24.09 33.43
CA GLU A 16 5.59 23.10 34.50
C GLU A 16 4.29 22.27 34.43
N ASP A 17 4.40 20.94 34.57
CA ASP A 17 3.32 19.92 34.55
C ASP A 17 2.90 19.29 33.21
N LEU A 18 3.84 18.71 32.45
CA LEU A 18 3.54 17.70 31.41
C LEU A 18 4.42 16.44 31.59
N PRO A 19 3.83 15.24 31.84
CA PRO A 19 4.53 13.99 31.60
C PRO A 19 4.72 13.79 30.08
N PRO A 20 5.84 13.21 29.64
CA PRO A 20 6.16 13.14 28.21
C PRO A 20 5.42 12.00 27.49
N ILE A 21 4.81 12.29 26.33
CA ILE A 21 4.34 11.23 25.40
C ILE A 21 5.55 10.41 24.97
N CYS A 22 5.43 9.09 25.08
CA CYS A 22 6.51 8.15 24.84
C CYS A 22 6.38 7.50 23.46
N PHE A 23 7.53 7.19 22.85
CA PHE A 23 7.64 6.47 21.59
C PHE A 23 7.71 4.97 21.83
N SER A 24 6.98 4.19 21.02
CA SER A 24 7.15 2.75 21.00
C SER A 24 8.34 2.32 20.14
N GLU A 25 8.94 1.20 20.52
CA GLU A 25 10.01 0.54 19.76
C GLU A 25 9.50 -0.25 18.54
N CYS A 26 8.19 -0.24 18.20
CA CYS A 26 7.71 -0.89 16.95
C CYS A 26 8.41 -0.33 15.70
N ALA A 27 9.11 0.80 15.83
CA ALA A 27 9.98 1.31 14.81
C ALA A 27 11.42 0.73 14.92
N ALA A 28 11.57 -0.58 14.70
CA ALA A 28 12.84 -1.12 14.16
C ALA A 28 13.23 -0.37 12.87
N SER A 29 12.22 0.12 12.15
CA SER A 29 12.31 1.10 11.07
C SER A 29 12.87 2.47 11.50
N PHE A 30 12.74 2.93 12.75
CA PHE A 30 13.29 4.22 13.19
C PHE A 30 14.81 4.24 13.15
N LEU A 31 15.47 3.18 13.64
CA LEU A 31 16.92 3.08 13.62
C LEU A 31 17.45 2.89 12.19
N SER A 32 16.76 2.10 11.35
CA SER A 32 17.15 1.91 9.95
C SER A 32 16.88 3.14 9.09
N LEU A 33 15.71 3.78 9.20
CA LEU A 33 15.36 5.00 8.46
C LEU A 33 16.19 6.20 8.94
N ARG A 34 16.48 6.33 10.24
CA ARG A 34 17.37 7.39 10.76
C ARG A 34 18.81 7.20 10.28
N LYS A 35 19.31 5.96 10.18
CA LYS A 35 20.62 5.65 9.55
C LYS A 35 20.62 5.96 8.04
N LEU A 36 19.53 5.69 7.35
CA LEU A 36 19.38 5.95 5.90
C LEU A 36 19.27 7.44 5.56
N PHE A 37 18.53 8.22 6.35
CA PHE A 37 18.32 9.65 6.07
C PHE A 37 19.39 10.56 6.71
N PHE A 38 20.15 10.10 7.71
CA PHE A 38 21.19 10.88 8.39
C PHE A 38 22.47 10.07 8.68
N PRO A 39 23.27 9.70 7.66
CA PRO A 39 24.49 8.90 7.84
C PRO A 39 25.62 9.58 8.63
N LYS A 40 25.61 10.91 8.80
CA LYS A 40 26.70 11.68 9.44
C LYS A 40 26.65 11.76 10.98
N PHE A 41 25.60 11.26 11.64
CA PHE A 41 25.45 11.41 13.10
C PHE A 41 26.29 10.44 13.95
N HIS A 42 26.80 9.35 13.37
CA HIS A 42 27.42 8.26 14.15
C HIS A 42 28.96 8.30 14.23
N SER A 43 29.60 9.36 13.72
CA SER A 43 31.07 9.48 13.76
C SER A 43 31.64 10.02 15.09
N TYR A 44 30.79 10.32 16.08
CA TYR A 44 31.22 10.94 17.35
C TYR A 44 31.04 10.08 18.62
N PHE A 45 30.47 8.87 18.53
CA PHE A 45 30.35 7.95 19.67
C PHE A 45 30.88 6.56 19.32
N GLY A 46 32.19 6.43 19.39
CA GLY A 46 32.86 5.14 19.37
C GLY A 46 34.17 5.25 20.12
N LEU A 47 34.15 4.93 21.43
CA LEU A 47 35.27 4.37 22.22
C LEU A 47 34.88 4.27 23.70
N GLN A 48 34.49 3.07 24.14
CA GLN A 48 35.14 2.30 25.22
C GLN A 48 34.17 1.26 25.81
N LYS A 49 34.33 0.01 25.36
CA LYS A 49 34.00 -1.19 26.13
C LYS A 49 35.11 -1.38 27.19
N LYS A 50 34.78 -1.42 28.47
CA LYS A 50 35.55 -2.19 29.46
C LYS A 50 34.63 -2.79 30.53
N LYS A 51 34.83 -4.10 30.75
CA LYS A 51 34.17 -4.97 31.72
C LYS A 51 34.66 -4.68 33.14
N GLY A 52 33.76 -4.85 34.11
CA GLY A 52 34.06 -5.55 35.37
C GLY A 52 34.15 -4.72 36.66
N GLY A 53 33.22 -4.99 37.58
CA GLY A 53 33.55 -5.22 39.00
C GLY A 53 33.34 -4.06 40.00
N GLY A 54 32.26 -4.16 40.79
CA GLY A 54 32.24 -4.03 42.25
C GLY A 54 32.48 -2.67 42.94
N GLY A 55 31.57 -2.31 43.86
CA GLY A 55 31.96 -1.61 45.10
C GLY A 55 31.42 -0.19 45.32
N SER A 56 30.57 -0.09 46.34
CA SER A 56 30.15 1.04 47.20
C SER A 56 30.79 2.43 47.11
N GLY A 57 29.93 3.46 47.27
CA GLY A 57 30.02 4.46 48.35
C GLY A 57 30.75 5.80 48.08
N GLY A 58 30.04 6.92 48.32
CA GLY A 58 30.57 8.28 48.62
C GLY A 58 31.33 8.98 47.48
N GLY A 59 31.04 10.20 47.05
CA GLY A 59 30.88 11.42 47.84
C GLY A 59 32.08 12.36 47.64
N LEU A 60 31.97 13.26 46.64
CA LEU A 60 32.64 14.58 46.46
C LEU A 60 34.18 14.59 46.29
N SER A 61 34.81 15.28 45.32
CA SER A 61 34.75 16.73 45.07
C SER A 61 35.50 17.14 43.78
N ALA A 62 35.01 18.22 43.15
CA ALA A 62 35.72 19.24 42.36
C ALA A 62 36.63 18.85 41.18
N ALA A 63 36.06 18.84 39.97
CA ALA A 63 36.70 19.40 38.78
C ALA A 63 35.64 19.80 37.73
N CYS A 64 35.81 21.00 37.16
CA CYS A 64 35.13 21.56 35.99
C CYS A 64 33.69 22.11 36.14
N GLN A 65 33.59 23.20 36.89
CA GLN A 65 32.95 24.41 36.34
C GLN A 65 33.89 25.05 35.30
N SER A 66 33.32 25.63 34.25
CA SER A 66 33.93 26.47 33.18
C SER A 66 34.29 25.75 31.87
N LEU A 67 33.38 25.82 30.89
CA LEU A 67 33.69 25.94 29.45
C LEU A 67 32.44 26.45 28.69
N LEU A 68 32.09 27.71 28.96
CA LEU A 68 31.36 28.60 28.06
C LEU A 68 32.41 29.57 27.49
N ALA A 69 32.87 29.32 26.26
CA ALA A 69 33.40 30.32 25.30
C ALA A 69 34.19 29.60 24.19
N LEU A 70 34.08 30.14 22.97
CA LEU A 70 34.77 29.76 21.72
C LEU A 70 34.13 28.63 20.88
N SER A 71 33.18 29.00 20.01
CA SER A 71 33.48 29.18 18.58
C SER A 71 32.22 29.64 17.82
N VAL A 72 31.98 30.95 17.87
CA VAL A 72 31.29 31.67 16.79
C VAL A 72 32.38 32.48 16.09
N ARG A 73 32.87 31.96 14.95
CA ARG A 73 33.60 32.72 13.92
C ARG A 73 33.40 31.98 12.58
N THR A 74 32.46 32.46 11.77
CA THR A 74 32.73 33.26 10.55
C THR A 74 33.51 32.53 9.46
N HIS A 75 32.83 32.14 8.39
CA HIS A 75 33.34 32.28 7.03
C HIS A 75 32.47 33.30 6.29
N LEU A 76 32.83 34.57 6.44
CA LEU A 76 32.54 35.58 5.44
C LEU A 76 33.36 35.25 4.18
N PHE A 77 32.69 34.93 3.08
CA PHE A 77 33.28 35.09 1.76
C PHE A 77 33.40 36.58 1.47
N ARG A 78 34.64 37.02 1.28
CA ARG A 78 35.04 38.39 0.96
C ARG A 78 34.71 38.67 -0.51
N CYS A 79 33.54 39.27 -0.77
CA CYS A 79 33.25 39.90 -2.05
C CYS A 79 33.94 41.27 -2.06
N LYS A 80 34.92 41.47 -2.96
CA LYS A 80 35.55 42.78 -3.20
C LYS A 80 34.64 43.60 -4.11
N THR A 81 34.08 44.68 -3.58
CA THR A 81 33.48 45.76 -4.36
C THR A 81 34.54 46.82 -4.64
N THR A 82 34.92 46.99 -5.90
CA THR A 82 35.53 48.22 -6.42
C THR A 82 34.42 49.16 -6.90
N ARG A 83 34.51 50.41 -6.43
CA ARG A 83 33.66 51.56 -6.79
C ARG A 83 33.96 52.01 -8.24
N GLY A 84 32.92 52.30 -9.04
CA GLY A 84 33.06 53.17 -10.21
C GLY A 84 32.03 53.00 -11.34
N MET A 85 31.00 53.87 -11.34
CA MET A 85 30.23 54.42 -12.47
C MET A 85 29.16 53.58 -13.23
N GLY A 86 27.92 54.12 -13.26
CA GLY A 86 26.98 54.00 -14.40
C GLY A 86 25.64 53.26 -14.18
N LEU A 87 24.51 53.98 -14.12
CA LEU A 87 23.12 53.51 -14.39
C LEU A 87 22.91 53.19 -15.90
N PRO A 88 21.76 52.64 -16.37
CA PRO A 88 20.77 51.73 -15.76
C PRO A 88 20.37 50.55 -16.71
N GLY A 89 19.68 49.54 -16.19
CA GLY A 89 19.09 48.49 -17.04
C GLY A 89 18.10 47.59 -16.30
N LEU A 90 16.83 47.98 -16.31
CA LEU A 90 15.69 47.11 -15.99
C LEU A 90 15.67 45.89 -16.92
N LEU A 91 15.41 44.70 -16.36
CA LEU A 91 14.53 43.61 -16.86
C LEU A 91 14.99 42.25 -16.31
N PHE A 92 14.02 41.34 -16.14
CA PHE A 92 14.11 39.95 -15.68
C PHE A 92 13.91 39.68 -14.18
N LEU A 93 12.73 40.05 -13.69
CA LEU A 93 12.01 39.28 -12.67
C LEU A 93 10.90 38.48 -13.37
N SER A 94 11.20 37.26 -13.82
CA SER A 94 10.17 36.23 -14.05
C SER A 94 10.84 34.87 -14.22
N SER A 95 10.23 33.85 -13.60
CA SER A 95 10.54 32.42 -13.69
C SER A 95 11.63 31.86 -12.74
N CYS A 96 11.36 31.89 -11.44
CA CYS A 96 11.70 30.76 -10.57
C CYS A 96 10.40 30.06 -10.14
N ALA A 97 9.68 29.50 -11.11
CA ALA A 97 8.70 28.46 -10.82
C ALA A 97 9.49 27.19 -10.48
N PHE A 98 9.55 26.85 -9.19
CA PHE A 98 9.94 25.52 -8.76
C PHE A 98 8.99 24.51 -9.42
N PHE A 99 9.45 23.88 -10.50
CA PHE A 99 8.78 22.72 -11.05
C PHE A 99 8.90 21.58 -10.03
N PHE A 100 7.87 21.44 -9.20
CA PHE A 100 7.58 20.18 -8.51
C PHE A 100 7.24 19.14 -9.58
N TYR A 101 8.24 18.42 -10.07
CA TYR A 101 7.98 17.18 -10.79
C TYR A 101 7.72 16.09 -9.75
N PRO A 102 6.49 15.57 -9.62
CA PRO A 102 6.30 14.32 -8.91
C PRO A 102 7.13 13.25 -9.64
N THR A 103 7.98 12.55 -8.90
CA THR A 103 8.64 11.32 -9.38
C THR A 103 7.57 10.25 -9.53
N ARG A 104 6.95 10.24 -10.70
CA ARG A 104 6.05 9.18 -11.14
C ARG A 104 6.90 8.02 -11.67
N ALA A 105 6.46 6.78 -11.47
CA ALA A 105 7.12 5.63 -12.08
C ALA A 105 7.23 5.82 -13.61
N GLN A 106 8.28 5.25 -14.22
CA GLN A 106 8.68 5.49 -15.62
C GLN A 106 7.55 5.22 -16.63
N TYR A 107 6.52 4.46 -16.26
CA TYR A 107 5.42 4.04 -17.12
C TYR A 107 4.03 4.54 -16.66
N GLU A 108 3.95 5.47 -15.70
CA GLU A 108 2.67 5.99 -15.19
C GLU A 108 1.90 6.87 -16.19
N ARG A 109 2.53 7.34 -17.28
CA ARG A 109 1.87 8.17 -18.29
C ARG A 109 1.19 7.30 -19.35
N TYR A 110 0.17 6.54 -18.95
CA TYR A 110 -0.77 5.96 -19.91
C TYR A 110 -2.21 6.12 -19.40
N SER A 111 -3.15 6.22 -20.33
CA SER A 111 -4.57 6.18 -20.03
C SER A 111 -5.09 4.84 -20.54
N PHE A 112 -5.56 3.97 -19.64
CA PHE A 112 -6.09 2.66 -20.02
C PHE A 112 -7.30 2.76 -20.97
N ARG A 113 -8.01 3.89 -20.95
CA ARG A 113 -9.11 4.20 -21.89
C ARG A 113 -8.61 4.58 -23.29
N SER A 114 -7.40 5.10 -23.41
CA SER A 114 -6.79 5.57 -24.66
C SER A 114 -5.39 4.99 -24.84
N PHE A 115 -5.25 3.68 -24.62
CA PHE A 115 -4.00 2.96 -24.83
C PHE A 115 -3.63 2.99 -26.33
N PRO A 116 -2.35 3.22 -26.69
CA PRO A 116 -1.92 3.26 -28.09
C PRO A 116 -2.27 1.97 -28.83
N ARG A 117 -2.95 2.08 -29.98
CA ARG A 117 -3.46 0.90 -30.71
C ARG A 117 -2.35 0.07 -31.34
N ASP A 118 -1.27 0.74 -31.74
CA ASP A 118 -0.06 0.17 -32.33
C ASP A 118 0.74 -0.69 -31.34
N GLU A 119 0.60 -0.43 -30.04
CA GLU A 119 1.25 -1.23 -28.99
C GLU A 119 0.33 -2.31 -28.40
N LEU A 120 -0.96 -2.32 -28.77
CA LEU A 120 -1.93 -3.25 -28.21
C LEU A 120 -1.77 -4.64 -28.84
N MET A 121 -1.34 -5.60 -28.02
CA MET A 121 -1.19 -7.00 -28.39
C MET A 121 -1.35 -7.90 -27.14
N PRO A 122 -1.46 -9.23 -27.29
CA PRO A 122 -1.47 -10.11 -26.12
C PRO A 122 -0.22 -9.98 -25.27
N LEU A 123 -0.40 -9.83 -23.94
CA LEU A 123 0.69 -9.68 -22.98
C LEU A 123 1.73 -10.80 -23.11
N GLU A 124 1.26 -12.04 -23.12
CA GLU A 124 2.11 -13.23 -23.17
C GLU A 124 2.90 -13.32 -24.48
N SER A 125 2.29 -12.94 -25.61
CA SER A 125 2.99 -12.88 -26.90
C SER A 125 4.09 -11.82 -26.89
N ALA A 126 3.80 -10.61 -26.38
CA ALA A 126 4.80 -9.55 -26.28
C ALA A 126 5.97 -9.98 -25.39
N TYR A 127 5.67 -10.58 -24.25
CA TYR A 127 6.66 -11.02 -23.29
C TYR A 127 7.55 -12.14 -23.83
N ARG A 128 6.95 -13.21 -24.38
CA ARG A 128 7.69 -14.33 -24.99
C ARG A 128 8.56 -13.85 -26.14
N TYR A 129 8.04 -13.01 -27.03
CA TYR A 129 8.84 -12.46 -28.11
C TYR A 129 10.03 -11.63 -27.59
N GLY A 130 9.84 -10.83 -26.54
CA GLY A 130 10.92 -10.09 -25.89
C GLY A 130 12.02 -11.00 -25.31
N LEU A 131 11.65 -12.16 -24.79
CA LEU A 131 12.57 -13.19 -24.31
C LEU A 131 13.27 -13.92 -25.46
N ASP A 132 12.57 -14.23 -26.55
CA ASP A 132 13.18 -14.84 -27.74
C ASP A 132 14.26 -13.91 -28.32
N GLN A 133 13.97 -12.62 -28.44
CA GLN A 133 14.95 -11.61 -28.85
C GLN A 133 16.12 -11.47 -27.87
N TYR A 134 15.86 -11.63 -26.57
CA TYR A 134 16.90 -11.67 -25.55
C TYR A 134 17.86 -12.84 -25.78
N THR A 135 17.34 -14.03 -26.07
CA THR A 135 18.17 -15.21 -26.36
C THR A 135 18.93 -15.10 -27.68
N GLY A 136 18.35 -14.41 -28.67
CA GLY A 136 18.99 -14.10 -29.94
C GLY A 136 19.97 -12.92 -29.91
N GLU A 137 20.22 -12.33 -28.73
CA GLU A 137 21.08 -11.14 -28.54
C GLU A 137 20.64 -9.88 -29.31
N HIS A 138 19.37 -9.79 -29.71
CA HIS A 138 18.76 -8.59 -30.30
C HIS A 138 18.31 -7.64 -29.20
N TRP A 139 19.27 -6.93 -28.59
CA TRP A 139 19.04 -6.17 -27.35
C TRP A 139 18.02 -5.03 -27.48
N ALA A 140 18.00 -4.31 -28.61
CA ALA A 140 17.09 -3.18 -28.80
C ALA A 140 15.63 -3.64 -28.90
N GLU A 141 15.38 -4.70 -29.68
CA GLU A 141 14.07 -5.33 -29.85
C GLU A 141 13.61 -6.00 -28.55
N SER A 142 14.51 -6.70 -27.86
CA SER A 142 14.22 -7.30 -26.55
C SER A 142 13.79 -6.24 -25.53
N VAL A 143 14.52 -5.13 -25.41
CA VAL A 143 14.13 -4.00 -24.57
C VAL A 143 12.75 -3.48 -24.95
N SER A 144 12.50 -3.24 -26.23
CA SER A 144 11.22 -2.69 -26.70
C SER A 144 10.04 -3.56 -26.30
N TYR A 145 10.11 -4.87 -26.55
CA TYR A 145 9.02 -5.79 -26.25
C TYR A 145 8.85 -6.06 -24.75
N LEU A 146 9.95 -6.11 -23.98
CA LEU A 146 9.88 -6.22 -22.52
C LEU A 146 9.24 -4.96 -21.90
N GLU A 147 9.59 -3.75 -22.36
CA GLU A 147 8.93 -2.51 -21.91
C GLU A 147 7.43 -2.49 -22.27
N VAL A 148 7.07 -2.90 -23.49
CA VAL A 148 5.67 -3.01 -23.93
C VAL A 148 4.92 -4.03 -23.07
N SER A 149 5.52 -5.19 -22.77
CA SER A 149 4.89 -6.21 -21.93
C SER A 149 4.58 -5.69 -20.51
N LEU A 150 5.47 -4.90 -19.90
CA LEU A 150 5.22 -4.25 -18.61
C LEU A 150 4.05 -3.27 -18.68
N ARG A 151 3.90 -2.54 -19.79
CA ARG A 151 2.77 -1.61 -20.00
C ARG A 151 1.46 -2.36 -20.22
N LEU A 152 1.47 -3.46 -20.97
CA LEU A 152 0.30 -4.32 -21.18
C LEU A 152 -0.15 -5.01 -19.88
N HIS A 153 0.79 -5.44 -19.03
CA HIS A 153 0.46 -6.01 -17.73
C HIS A 153 -0.24 -4.98 -16.82
N ARG A 154 0.26 -3.74 -16.77
CA ARG A 154 -0.42 -2.66 -16.04
C ARG A 154 -1.79 -2.35 -16.62
N LEU A 155 -1.91 -2.28 -17.95
CA LEU A 155 -3.18 -2.08 -18.64
C LEU A 155 -4.22 -3.13 -18.23
N LEU A 156 -3.82 -4.41 -18.19
CA LEU A 156 -4.69 -5.50 -17.76
C LEU A 156 -5.12 -5.32 -16.30
N ARG A 157 -4.17 -5.17 -15.38
CA ARG A 157 -4.45 -5.01 -13.94
C ARG A 157 -5.34 -3.81 -13.63
N ASP A 158 -5.05 -2.65 -14.21
CA ASP A 158 -5.83 -1.43 -13.96
C ASP A 158 -7.24 -1.54 -14.57
N SER A 159 -7.38 -2.23 -15.71
CA SER A 159 -8.69 -2.50 -16.32
C SER A 159 -9.52 -3.49 -15.49
N GLU A 160 -8.88 -4.49 -14.88
CA GLU A 160 -9.53 -5.41 -13.94
C GLU A 160 -10.00 -4.66 -12.69
N ALA A 161 -9.11 -3.96 -12.01
CA ALA A 161 -9.45 -3.16 -10.84
C ALA A 161 -10.61 -2.21 -11.13
N PHE A 162 -10.56 -1.46 -12.24
CA PHE A 162 -11.60 -0.55 -12.66
C PHE A 162 -12.97 -1.22 -12.78
N CYS A 163 -13.05 -2.36 -13.48
CA CYS A 163 -14.32 -3.07 -13.65
C CYS A 163 -14.83 -3.69 -12.35
N HIS A 164 -13.95 -4.30 -11.56
CA HIS A 164 -14.33 -4.99 -10.33
C HIS A 164 -14.77 -4.02 -9.23
N LEU A 165 -14.17 -2.83 -9.15
CA LEU A 165 -14.60 -1.76 -8.25
C LEU A 165 -15.95 -1.16 -8.68
N ASN A 166 -16.12 -0.81 -9.95
CA ASN A 166 -17.38 -0.22 -10.43
C ASN A 166 -18.57 -1.19 -10.39
N CYS A 167 -18.31 -2.50 -10.44
CA CYS A 167 -19.33 -3.53 -10.31
C CYS A 167 -19.45 -4.08 -8.88
N SER A 168 -18.72 -3.55 -7.89
CA SER A 168 -18.71 -4.10 -6.52
C SER A 168 -20.07 -3.97 -5.79
N SER A 169 -20.83 -2.92 -6.10
CA SER A 169 -22.17 -2.67 -5.59
C SER A 169 -23.29 -3.19 -6.50
N ALA A 170 -22.97 -3.82 -7.62
CA ALA A 170 -23.96 -4.36 -8.54
C ALA A 170 -24.70 -5.53 -7.87
N ARG A 171 -25.91 -5.27 -7.42
CA ARG A 171 -26.82 -6.23 -6.79
C ARG A 171 -28.06 -6.42 -7.64
N MET A 172 -28.86 -7.43 -7.33
CA MET A 172 -30.23 -7.47 -7.83
C MET A 172 -30.98 -6.30 -7.21
N GLU A 173 -31.10 -5.20 -7.96
CA GLU A 173 -31.95 -4.08 -7.58
C GLU A 173 -33.37 -4.60 -7.39
N LEU A 174 -33.96 -4.19 -6.28
CA LEU A 174 -35.40 -4.22 -6.06
C LEU A 174 -35.95 -3.26 -7.12
N GLY A 175 -36.47 -3.81 -8.22
CA GLY A 175 -36.89 -3.14 -9.46
C GLY A 175 -36.77 -1.61 -9.46
N GLU A 176 -35.79 -1.08 -10.22
CA GLU A 176 -35.74 0.33 -10.55
C GLU A 176 -37.09 0.76 -11.15
N GLU A 177 -37.82 1.57 -10.39
CA GLU A 177 -38.90 2.40 -10.89
C GLU A 177 -38.33 3.20 -12.07
N GLY A 178 -38.82 2.88 -13.27
CA GLY A 178 -38.76 3.82 -14.36
C GLY A 178 -39.43 5.09 -13.88
N ARG A 179 -38.63 6.15 -13.76
CA ARG A 179 -38.96 7.56 -14.03
C ARG A 179 -40.47 7.81 -14.07
N GLU A 180 -40.97 8.41 -12.99
CA GLU A 180 -42.28 9.04 -12.91
C GLU A 180 -42.54 9.84 -14.21
N GLU A 181 -43.41 9.31 -15.06
CA GLU A 181 -44.22 10.13 -15.94
C GLU A 181 -45.50 10.38 -15.16
N GLU A 182 -45.66 11.63 -14.73
CA GLU A 182 -46.94 12.18 -14.31
C GLU A 182 -47.90 12.06 -15.50
N GLU A 183 -48.83 11.11 -15.44
CA GLU A 183 -50.09 11.20 -16.15
C GLU A 183 -51.21 11.14 -15.12
N GLU A 184 -51.72 12.34 -14.80
CA GLU A 184 -53.09 12.50 -14.32
C GLU A 184 -54.03 11.97 -15.42
N GLU A 185 -55.00 11.13 -15.05
CA GLU A 185 -56.41 11.34 -15.39
C GLU A 185 -57.31 10.39 -14.59
N GLU A 186 -58.31 10.99 -13.94
CA GLU A 186 -59.48 10.34 -13.35
C GLU A 186 -60.37 9.74 -14.46
N GLU A 187 -60.94 8.54 -14.25
CA GLU A 187 -62.38 8.33 -14.02
C GLU A 187 -62.78 6.84 -14.09
N ASP A 188 -63.58 6.47 -13.09
CA ASP A 188 -64.77 5.60 -13.09
C ASP A 188 -64.88 4.38 -14.04
N GLY A 189 -65.13 3.19 -13.45
CA GLY A 189 -65.58 2.05 -14.26
C GLY A 189 -65.51 0.67 -13.62
N LYS A 190 -66.65 0.21 -13.10
CA LYS A 190 -66.96 -1.16 -12.65
C LYS A 190 -66.86 -2.15 -13.83
N GLY A 191 -66.06 -3.21 -13.73
CA GLY A 191 -65.96 -4.25 -14.77
C GLY A 191 -65.21 -5.52 -14.34
N ASP A 192 -65.83 -6.66 -14.65
CA ASP A 192 -65.53 -8.04 -14.27
C ASP A 192 -64.46 -8.72 -15.16
N GLY A 193 -63.77 -9.72 -14.58
CA GLY A 193 -63.15 -10.87 -15.26
C GLY A 193 -62.04 -10.65 -16.30
N GLY A 194 -60.78 -10.98 -15.95
CA GLY A 194 -59.73 -11.13 -16.97
C GLY A 194 -58.32 -11.34 -16.42
N ASP A 195 -57.94 -12.62 -16.30
CA ASP A 195 -56.59 -13.15 -16.15
C ASP A 195 -55.49 -12.36 -16.90
N ARG A 196 -54.48 -11.90 -16.13
CA ARG A 196 -53.04 -11.86 -16.46
C ARG A 196 -52.27 -11.26 -15.29
N THR A 197 -51.95 -12.08 -14.31
CA THR A 197 -51.00 -11.73 -13.25
C THR A 197 -49.57 -11.66 -13.82
N HIS A 198 -49.22 -10.57 -14.49
CA HIS A 198 -47.81 -10.16 -14.55
C HIS A 198 -47.48 -9.45 -13.25
N GLY A 199 -47.20 -10.27 -12.22
CA GLY A 199 -46.87 -9.83 -10.88
C GLY A 199 -45.68 -8.86 -10.89
N ARG A 200 -45.98 -7.59 -10.61
CA ARG A 200 -45.02 -6.60 -10.10
C ARG A 200 -44.47 -7.16 -8.79
N LEU A 201 -43.26 -7.71 -8.82
CA LEU A 201 -42.66 -8.40 -7.68
C LEU A 201 -42.09 -7.40 -6.68
N SER A 202 -42.50 -7.56 -5.41
CA SER A 202 -42.26 -6.63 -4.31
C SER A 202 -40.78 -6.58 -3.85
N PRO A 203 -40.39 -5.56 -3.04
CA PRO A 203 -39.07 -5.41 -2.41
C PRO A 203 -38.57 -6.61 -1.57
N ARG A 204 -39.44 -7.61 -1.38
CA ARG A 204 -39.21 -8.85 -0.63
C ARG A 204 -39.13 -10.09 -1.54
N ARG A 205 -38.89 -9.94 -2.84
CA ARG A 205 -38.90 -11.03 -3.84
C ARG A 205 -38.09 -12.28 -3.44
N PHE A 206 -36.94 -12.10 -2.79
CA PHE A 206 -36.10 -13.19 -2.28
C PHE A 206 -36.11 -13.30 -0.75
N GLN A 207 -37.11 -12.72 -0.08
CA GLN A 207 -37.25 -12.89 1.36
C GLN A 207 -37.60 -14.36 1.65
N GLY A 208 -36.81 -15.01 2.52
CA GLY A 208 -36.93 -16.45 2.77
C GLY A 208 -36.11 -17.35 1.84
N PHE A 209 -35.42 -16.80 0.82
CA PHE A 209 -34.62 -17.55 -0.14
C PHE A 209 -33.19 -17.00 -0.23
N PRO A 210 -32.32 -17.27 0.77
CA PRO A 210 -30.97 -16.71 0.85
C PRO A 210 -30.08 -17.13 -0.31
N GLU A 211 -30.18 -18.38 -0.77
CA GLU A 211 -29.40 -18.91 -1.90
C GLU A 211 -29.73 -18.18 -3.21
N LEU A 212 -31.02 -18.02 -3.52
CA LEU A 212 -31.45 -17.27 -4.71
C LEU A 212 -31.03 -15.81 -4.67
N ARG A 213 -31.00 -15.20 -3.48
CA ARG A 213 -30.46 -13.84 -3.29
C ARG A 213 -28.96 -13.79 -3.59
N TYR A 214 -28.18 -14.71 -3.01
CA TYR A 214 -26.74 -14.79 -3.22
C TYR A 214 -26.38 -14.96 -4.70
N PHE A 215 -26.95 -15.96 -5.37
CA PHE A 215 -26.66 -16.20 -6.78
C PHE A 215 -27.27 -15.15 -7.70
N GLY A 216 -28.40 -14.55 -7.34
CA GLY A 216 -28.96 -13.41 -8.06
C GLY A 216 -27.98 -12.22 -8.08
N ASP A 217 -27.43 -11.86 -6.92
CA ASP A 217 -26.41 -10.82 -6.82
C ASP A 217 -25.14 -11.16 -7.61
N LEU A 218 -24.69 -12.43 -7.54
CA LEU A 218 -23.56 -12.93 -8.30
C LEU A 218 -23.79 -12.75 -9.81
N LEU A 219 -24.97 -13.12 -10.32
CA LEU A 219 -25.32 -12.99 -11.73
C LEU A 219 -25.38 -11.52 -12.18
N ARG A 220 -25.86 -10.61 -11.34
CA ARG A 220 -25.87 -9.16 -11.62
C ARG A 220 -24.46 -8.60 -11.68
N ARG A 221 -23.61 -8.97 -10.72
CA ARG A 221 -22.21 -8.58 -10.74
C ARG A 221 -21.51 -9.12 -11.99
N ALA A 222 -21.75 -10.38 -12.36
CA ALA A 222 -21.22 -10.97 -13.58
C ALA A 222 -21.69 -10.26 -14.85
N GLN A 223 -22.97 -9.87 -14.92
CA GLN A 223 -23.51 -9.08 -16.04
C GLN A 223 -22.83 -7.71 -16.16
N CYS A 224 -22.66 -7.01 -15.03
CA CYS A 224 -21.94 -5.73 -14.98
C CYS A 224 -20.50 -5.89 -15.47
N LEU A 225 -19.78 -6.90 -14.96
CA LEU A 225 -18.40 -7.19 -15.35
C LEU A 225 -18.30 -7.51 -16.84
N LYS A 226 -19.21 -8.32 -17.38
CA LYS A 226 -19.24 -8.64 -18.82
C LYS A 226 -19.35 -7.38 -19.67
N ARG A 227 -20.28 -6.47 -19.33
CA ARG A 227 -20.45 -5.19 -20.04
C ARG A 227 -19.24 -4.28 -19.90
N CYS A 228 -18.69 -4.15 -18.69
CA CYS A 228 -17.52 -3.32 -18.44
C CYS A 228 -16.30 -3.81 -19.22
N LYS A 229 -16.00 -5.11 -19.14
CA LYS A 229 -14.83 -5.72 -19.81
C LYS A 229 -14.93 -5.61 -21.34
N GLN A 230 -16.11 -5.77 -21.94
CA GLN A 230 -16.33 -5.56 -23.38
C GLN A 230 -15.95 -4.15 -23.87
N GLY A 231 -16.04 -3.14 -23.00
CA GLY A 231 -15.75 -1.75 -23.34
C GLY A 231 -14.26 -1.39 -23.35
N LEU A 232 -13.38 -2.23 -22.78
CA LEU A 232 -11.98 -1.85 -22.53
C LEU A 232 -10.99 -2.58 -23.48
N PRO A 233 -9.92 -1.89 -23.94
CA PRO A 233 -8.95 -2.48 -24.87
C PRO A 233 -8.22 -3.72 -24.34
N ALA A 234 -7.97 -3.78 -23.03
CA ALA A 234 -7.25 -4.88 -22.37
C ALA A 234 -7.90 -6.24 -22.62
N PHE A 235 -9.24 -6.29 -22.59
CA PHE A 235 -10.00 -7.54 -22.71
C PHE A 235 -10.36 -7.91 -24.15
N ARG A 236 -9.82 -7.18 -25.14
CA ARG A 236 -9.86 -7.58 -26.56
C ARG A 236 -8.74 -8.55 -26.92
N GLN A 237 -7.74 -8.68 -26.05
CA GLN A 237 -6.59 -9.57 -26.22
C GLN A 237 -6.82 -10.90 -25.51
N SER A 238 -6.04 -11.92 -25.86
CA SER A 238 -6.06 -13.19 -25.13
C SER A 238 -5.54 -13.01 -23.70
N GLN A 239 -6.17 -13.71 -22.77
CA GLN A 239 -5.74 -13.73 -21.37
C GLN A 239 -4.37 -14.41 -21.25
N PRO A 240 -3.43 -13.83 -20.48
CA PRO A 240 -2.14 -14.45 -20.21
C PRO A 240 -2.29 -15.66 -19.27
N SER A 241 -1.32 -16.57 -19.32
CA SER A 241 -1.24 -17.68 -18.36
C SER A 241 -0.96 -17.19 -16.93
N ARG A 242 -1.30 -18.04 -15.94
CA ARG A 242 -1.06 -17.75 -14.52
C ARG A 242 0.43 -17.61 -14.22
N GLU A 243 1.27 -18.41 -14.87
CA GLU A 243 2.72 -18.38 -14.73
C GLU A 243 3.27 -17.02 -15.16
N VAL A 244 2.83 -16.52 -16.32
CA VAL A 244 3.23 -15.20 -16.82
C VAL A 244 2.81 -14.12 -15.82
N LEU A 245 1.56 -14.11 -15.36
CA LEU A 245 1.12 -13.13 -14.37
C LEU A 245 1.97 -13.16 -13.08
N GLN A 246 2.35 -14.35 -12.60
CA GLN A 246 3.22 -14.51 -11.44
C GLN A 246 4.63 -13.96 -11.68
N GLU A 247 5.21 -14.16 -12.86
CA GLU A 247 6.51 -13.57 -13.23
C GLU A 247 6.49 -12.04 -13.18
N PHE A 248 5.42 -11.42 -13.67
CA PHE A 248 5.24 -9.96 -13.59
C PHE A 248 5.06 -9.48 -12.14
N GLN A 249 4.28 -10.21 -11.32
CA GLN A 249 4.14 -9.91 -9.88
C GLN A 249 5.47 -10.00 -9.13
N ARG A 250 6.33 -10.95 -9.51
CA ARG A 250 7.69 -11.12 -8.98
C ARG A 250 8.73 -10.19 -9.60
N ARG A 251 8.34 -9.28 -10.51
CA ARG A 251 9.24 -8.35 -11.20
C ARG A 251 10.32 -9.06 -12.06
N GLU A 252 10.09 -10.30 -12.50
CA GLU A 252 11.03 -11.04 -13.37
C GLU A 252 11.42 -10.31 -14.66
N PRO A 253 10.51 -9.59 -15.37
CA PRO A 253 10.90 -8.85 -16.57
C PRO A 253 12.06 -7.85 -16.36
N TYR A 254 12.20 -7.32 -15.13
CA TYR A 254 13.29 -6.38 -14.80
C TYR A 254 14.67 -7.04 -14.78
N LYS A 255 14.75 -8.34 -14.51
CA LYS A 255 15.98 -9.12 -14.60
C LYS A 255 16.52 -9.14 -16.03
N PHE A 256 15.65 -9.41 -16.99
CA PHE A 256 15.99 -9.42 -18.41
C PHE A 256 16.26 -8.01 -18.93
N LEU A 257 15.42 -7.04 -18.57
CA LEU A 257 15.61 -5.64 -18.93
C LEU A 257 16.94 -5.09 -18.44
N GLN A 258 17.36 -5.40 -17.21
CA GLN A 258 18.63 -4.96 -16.65
C GLN A 258 19.80 -5.31 -17.58
N PHE A 259 19.91 -6.57 -17.99
CA PHE A 259 21.00 -7.02 -18.85
C PHE A 259 20.85 -6.50 -20.29
N ALA A 260 19.63 -6.47 -20.82
CA ALA A 260 19.38 -5.97 -22.16
C ALA A 260 19.73 -4.46 -22.28
N TYR A 261 19.37 -3.64 -21.29
CA TYR A 261 19.78 -2.23 -21.23
C TYR A 261 21.29 -2.09 -21.09
N PHE A 262 21.95 -2.93 -20.29
CA PHE A 262 23.40 -2.90 -20.15
C PHE A 262 24.09 -3.17 -21.49
N LYS A 263 23.62 -4.18 -22.24
CA LYS A 263 24.12 -4.50 -23.58
C LYS A 263 23.79 -3.44 -24.63
N ALA A 264 22.66 -2.76 -24.50
CA ALA A 264 22.27 -1.61 -25.31
C ALA A 264 22.96 -0.29 -24.88
N ASN A 265 23.96 -0.34 -23.99
CA ASN A 265 24.70 0.82 -23.46
C ASN A 265 23.81 1.88 -22.78
N ASN A 266 22.67 1.47 -22.21
CA ASN A 266 21.77 2.32 -21.43
C ASN A 266 21.93 2.04 -19.92
N LEU A 267 23.05 2.49 -19.36
CA LEU A 267 23.38 2.28 -17.94
C LEU A 267 22.32 2.85 -16.97
N PRO A 268 21.77 4.06 -17.16
CA PRO A 268 20.73 4.59 -16.27
C PRO A 268 19.53 3.65 -16.10
N LYS A 269 18.98 3.14 -17.22
CA LYS A 269 17.85 2.22 -17.17
C LYS A 269 18.25 0.83 -16.64
N ALA A 270 19.47 0.37 -16.93
CA ALA A 270 19.99 -0.89 -16.38
C ALA A 270 20.08 -0.85 -14.84
N ILE A 271 20.58 0.25 -14.28
CA ILE A 271 20.68 0.47 -12.83
C ILE A 271 19.29 0.49 -12.19
N ALA A 272 18.34 1.23 -12.78
CA ALA A 272 16.97 1.30 -12.28
C ALA A 272 16.26 -0.07 -12.33
N ALA A 273 16.42 -0.83 -13.41
CA ALA A 273 15.86 -2.18 -13.52
C ALA A 273 16.47 -3.15 -12.49
N ALA A 274 17.79 -3.11 -12.31
CA ALA A 274 18.49 -3.90 -11.28
C ALA A 274 17.97 -3.60 -9.88
N HIS A 275 17.83 -2.30 -9.55
CA HIS A 275 17.29 -1.86 -8.27
C HIS A 275 15.85 -2.35 -8.07
N THR A 276 15.00 -2.18 -9.09
CA THR A 276 13.59 -2.59 -9.07
C THR A 276 13.42 -4.09 -8.81
N TYR A 277 14.25 -4.94 -9.42
CA TYR A 277 14.24 -6.39 -9.22
C TYR A 277 14.70 -6.78 -7.81
N LEU A 278 15.80 -6.20 -7.31
CA LEU A 278 16.36 -6.51 -5.99
C LEU A 278 15.41 -6.20 -4.83
N LEU A 279 14.42 -5.33 -5.00
CA LEU A 279 13.41 -5.05 -3.97
C LEU A 279 12.50 -6.25 -3.69
N LYS A 280 12.29 -7.15 -4.67
CA LYS A 280 11.54 -8.41 -4.48
C LYS A 280 12.46 -9.63 -4.32
N HIS A 281 13.70 -9.52 -4.78
CA HIS A 281 14.70 -10.60 -4.74
C HIS A 281 15.96 -10.15 -3.99
N PRO A 282 15.87 -9.85 -2.69
CA PRO A 282 16.99 -9.31 -1.92
C PRO A 282 18.15 -10.29 -1.80
N ASP A 283 17.94 -11.58 -2.07
CA ASP A 283 18.92 -12.65 -1.96
C ASP A 283 19.55 -13.09 -3.29
N ASP A 284 19.20 -12.44 -4.40
CA ASP A 284 19.77 -12.77 -5.72
C ASP A 284 21.25 -12.36 -5.82
N GLU A 285 22.14 -13.34 -5.67
CA GLU A 285 23.59 -13.12 -5.65
C GLU A 285 24.15 -12.57 -6.96
N MET A 286 23.55 -12.93 -8.11
CA MET A 286 24.00 -12.42 -9.41
C MET A 286 23.69 -10.93 -9.53
N MET A 287 22.45 -10.54 -9.22
CA MET A 287 22.02 -9.15 -9.31
C MET A 287 22.72 -8.28 -8.26
N LYS A 288 23.01 -8.80 -7.06
CA LYS A 288 23.86 -8.10 -6.06
C LYS A 288 25.23 -7.75 -6.62
N ARG A 289 25.88 -8.68 -7.34
CA ARG A 289 27.19 -8.42 -7.98
C ARG A 289 27.08 -7.36 -9.08
N ASN A 290 26.05 -7.44 -9.92
CA ASN A 290 25.79 -6.43 -10.94
C ASN A 290 25.58 -5.04 -10.32
N MET A 291 24.80 -4.97 -9.23
CA MET A 291 24.55 -3.74 -8.50
C MET A 291 25.82 -3.20 -7.81
N ALA A 292 26.68 -4.07 -7.28
CA ALA A 292 27.97 -3.65 -6.71
C ALA A 292 28.87 -3.01 -7.78
N TYR A 293 28.90 -3.57 -8.98
CA TYR A 293 29.58 -2.95 -10.12
C TYR A 293 28.96 -1.60 -10.49
N TYR A 294 27.63 -1.50 -10.57
CA TYR A 294 26.94 -0.25 -10.87
C TYR A 294 27.23 0.88 -9.88
N LYS A 295 27.32 0.56 -8.60
CA LYS A 295 27.69 1.54 -7.55
C LYS A 295 29.11 2.10 -7.68
N THR A 296 29.98 1.48 -8.48
CA THR A 296 31.32 2.04 -8.76
C THR A 296 31.31 3.16 -9.79
N MET A 297 30.20 3.30 -10.53
CA MET A 297 30.09 4.32 -11.57
C MET A 297 29.73 5.69 -10.98
N PRO A 298 30.25 6.79 -11.56
CA PRO A 298 29.81 8.12 -11.19
C PRO A 298 28.31 8.27 -11.43
N ASP A 299 27.64 9.02 -10.55
CA ASP A 299 26.21 9.35 -10.62
C ASP A 299 25.27 8.13 -10.54
N ALA A 300 25.76 6.94 -10.20
CA ALA A 300 24.94 5.73 -10.09
C ALA A 300 23.78 5.89 -9.10
N GLU A 301 23.99 6.64 -8.03
CA GLU A 301 22.97 6.92 -7.00
C GLU A 301 21.74 7.66 -7.58
N ASP A 302 21.92 8.52 -8.58
CA ASP A 302 20.83 9.28 -9.20
C ASP A 302 19.91 8.39 -10.06
N TYR A 303 20.39 7.19 -10.42
CA TYR A 303 19.66 6.20 -11.21
C TYR A 303 19.04 5.08 -10.36
N LEU A 304 19.29 5.04 -9.05
CA LEU A 304 18.66 4.09 -8.11
C LEU A 304 17.20 4.46 -7.83
N LYS A 305 16.33 4.14 -8.79
CA LYS A 305 14.89 4.40 -8.73
C LYS A 305 14.13 3.09 -8.86
N ASP A 306 13.11 2.89 -8.02
CA ASP A 306 12.14 1.82 -8.24
C ASP A 306 11.19 2.23 -9.36
N LEU A 307 11.19 1.45 -10.44
CA LEU A 307 10.36 1.64 -11.63
C LEU A 307 8.91 1.21 -11.42
N GLU A 308 8.59 0.60 -10.28
CA GLU A 308 7.24 0.22 -9.86
C GLU A 308 6.74 0.99 -8.61
N SER A 309 7.51 1.99 -8.15
CA SER A 309 7.16 2.76 -6.95
C SER A 309 5.80 3.42 -7.10
N LYS A 310 4.97 3.31 -6.06
CA LYS A 310 3.65 3.95 -6.00
C LYS A 310 3.73 5.38 -5.46
N SER A 311 2.74 6.21 -5.78
CA SER A 311 2.69 7.62 -5.37
C SER A 311 2.71 7.81 -3.85
N TYR A 312 2.03 6.95 -3.09
CA TYR A 312 2.01 7.01 -1.63
C TYR A 312 3.40 6.75 -1.00
N GLU A 313 4.28 5.97 -1.65
CA GLU A 313 5.63 5.70 -1.13
C GLU A 313 6.47 6.97 -1.13
N THR A 314 6.38 7.76 -2.21
CA THR A 314 7.09 9.04 -2.31
C THR A 314 6.58 10.03 -1.26
N LEU A 315 5.25 10.08 -1.04
CA LEU A 315 4.63 10.89 0.01
C LEU A 315 5.10 10.45 1.40
N PHE A 316 5.09 9.14 1.67
CA PHE A 316 5.54 8.57 2.93
C PHE A 316 7.02 8.90 3.22
N VAL A 317 7.91 8.68 2.25
CA VAL A 317 9.34 9.01 2.40
C VAL A 317 9.54 10.50 2.66
N ARG A 318 8.80 11.37 1.98
CA ARG A 318 8.85 12.83 2.21
C ARG A 318 8.33 13.19 3.60
N ALA A 319 7.24 12.58 4.04
CA ALA A 319 6.66 12.76 5.36
C ALA A 319 7.63 12.36 6.49
N VAL A 320 8.31 11.22 6.34
CA VAL A 320 9.31 10.72 7.31
C VAL A 320 10.55 11.62 7.34
N ARG A 321 11.02 12.12 6.19
CA ARG A 321 12.13 13.09 6.14
C ARG A 321 11.75 14.40 6.85
N ALA A 322 10.55 14.92 6.57
CA ALA A 322 10.04 16.12 7.22
C ALA A 322 9.90 15.93 8.73
N TYR A 323 9.39 14.77 9.16
CA TYR A 323 9.28 14.39 10.55
C TYR A 323 10.63 14.41 11.28
N ASN A 324 11.65 13.76 10.70
CA ASN A 324 12.99 13.71 11.27
C ASN A 324 13.69 15.08 11.25
N GLY A 325 13.28 15.98 10.34
CA GLY A 325 13.69 17.39 10.32
C GLY A 325 12.85 18.30 11.20
N GLU A 326 11.99 17.75 12.08
CA GLU A 326 11.07 18.47 12.97
C GLU A 326 10.08 19.42 12.24
N ASN A 327 9.90 19.23 10.94
CA ASN A 327 8.90 19.93 10.16
C ASN A 327 7.56 19.18 10.25
N TRP A 328 6.89 19.32 11.39
CA TRP A 328 5.65 18.62 11.72
C TRP A 328 4.53 18.93 10.71
N LYS A 329 4.43 20.17 10.23
CA LYS A 329 3.38 20.59 9.27
C LYS A 329 3.48 19.85 7.94
N THR A 330 4.70 19.79 7.37
CA THR A 330 4.92 19.05 6.12
C THR A 330 4.75 17.55 6.34
N SER A 331 5.22 17.03 7.48
CA SER A 331 5.01 15.63 7.84
C SER A 331 3.53 15.24 7.86
N ILE A 332 2.69 16.05 8.53
CA ILE A 332 1.22 15.85 8.55
C ILE A 332 0.66 15.91 7.14
N THR A 333 0.95 16.98 6.39
CA THR A 333 0.39 17.19 5.05
C THR A 333 0.68 16.00 4.13
N ASP A 334 1.91 15.50 4.16
CA ASP A 334 2.32 14.39 3.31
C ASP A 334 1.75 13.06 3.77
N MET A 335 1.67 12.83 5.08
CA MET A 335 1.15 11.58 5.63
C MET A 335 -0.37 11.47 5.47
N GLU A 336 -1.11 12.57 5.62
CA GLU A 336 -2.55 12.65 5.34
C GLU A 336 -2.86 12.47 3.84
N LEU A 337 -1.91 12.72 2.95
CA LEU A 337 -2.03 12.38 1.52
C LEU A 337 -1.61 10.93 1.24
N ALA A 338 -0.60 10.41 1.93
CA ALA A 338 -0.09 9.05 1.72
C ALA A 338 -1.10 7.98 2.13
N LEU A 339 -1.78 8.16 3.27
CA LEU A 339 -2.75 7.20 3.82
C LEU A 339 -3.91 6.87 2.87
N PRO A 340 -4.70 7.84 2.37
CA PRO A 340 -5.78 7.56 1.43
C PRO A 340 -5.28 7.04 0.08
N ASP A 341 -4.08 7.45 -0.36
CA ASP A 341 -3.49 6.98 -1.60
C ASP A 341 -3.00 5.52 -1.50
N PHE A 342 -2.47 5.12 -0.34
CA PHE A 342 -2.20 3.72 -0.01
C PHE A 342 -3.49 2.90 0.01
N TYR A 343 -4.55 3.37 0.69
CA TYR A 343 -5.82 2.65 0.71
C TYR A 343 -6.40 2.47 -0.70
N ARG A 344 -6.30 3.48 -1.56
CA ARG A 344 -6.70 3.35 -2.97
C ARG A 344 -5.90 2.25 -3.67
N ALA A 345 -4.58 2.27 -3.56
CA ALA A 345 -3.73 1.23 -4.16
C ALA A 345 -4.05 -0.18 -3.62
N TYR A 346 -4.39 -0.29 -2.33
CA TYR A 346 -4.85 -1.54 -1.72
C TYR A 346 -6.19 -2.00 -2.30
N TYR A 347 -7.19 -1.12 -2.42
CA TYR A 347 -8.48 -1.46 -3.00
C TYR A 347 -8.38 -1.83 -4.49
N ASP A 348 -7.52 -1.14 -5.24
CA ASP A 348 -7.22 -1.50 -6.64
C ASP A 348 -6.58 -2.90 -6.71
N CYS A 349 -5.66 -3.21 -5.79
CA CYS A 349 -5.01 -4.52 -5.73
C CYS A 349 -6.01 -5.66 -5.48
N ILE A 350 -6.85 -5.54 -4.45
CA ILE A 350 -7.82 -6.61 -4.12
C ILE A 350 -8.89 -6.77 -5.21
N ALA A 351 -9.23 -5.69 -5.92
CA ALA A 351 -10.18 -5.75 -7.04
C ALA A 351 -9.58 -6.46 -8.26
N ALA A 352 -8.28 -6.27 -8.50
CA ALA A 352 -7.55 -6.99 -9.55
C ALA A 352 -7.33 -8.49 -9.25
N CYS A 353 -7.56 -8.95 -8.00
CA CYS A 353 -7.46 -10.37 -7.66
C CYS A 353 -8.63 -11.24 -8.15
N GLU A 354 -9.75 -10.63 -8.56
CA GLU A 354 -10.96 -11.34 -9.00
C GLU A 354 -10.93 -11.71 -10.51
N GLY A 355 -9.73 -12.01 -11.01
CA GLY A 355 -9.45 -12.35 -12.40
C GLY A 355 -9.93 -13.75 -12.82
N PRO A 356 -9.77 -14.10 -14.11
CA PRO A 356 -10.11 -15.43 -14.61
C PRO A 356 -9.22 -16.53 -13.97
N ARG A 357 -9.77 -17.74 -13.84
CA ARG A 357 -9.08 -18.94 -13.36
C ARG A 357 -8.90 -19.96 -14.48
N GLU A 358 -7.77 -20.66 -14.46
CA GLU A 358 -7.56 -21.90 -15.22
C GLU A 358 -8.22 -23.08 -14.49
N ILE A 359 -9.14 -23.77 -15.16
CA ILE A 359 -9.82 -24.94 -14.60
C ILE A 359 -8.87 -26.14 -14.70
N LYS A 360 -8.33 -26.58 -13.56
CA LYS A 360 -7.42 -27.73 -13.49
C LYS A 360 -8.16 -29.03 -13.21
N ASP A 361 -9.18 -28.95 -12.34
CA ASP A 361 -9.88 -30.12 -11.81
C ASP A 361 -11.40 -29.93 -11.93
N PHE A 362 -12.12 -31.04 -12.06
CA PHE A 362 -13.59 -31.04 -12.10
C PHE A 362 -14.14 -31.31 -10.70
N LYS A 363 -14.45 -30.25 -9.96
CA LYS A 363 -15.12 -30.31 -8.65
C LYS A 363 -16.64 -30.10 -8.80
N GLU A 364 -17.44 -30.58 -7.84
CA GLU A 364 -18.86 -30.27 -7.78
C GLU A 364 -19.10 -28.76 -7.62
N PHE A 365 -20.31 -28.29 -7.94
CA PHE A 365 -20.64 -26.87 -8.08
C PHE A 365 -20.15 -25.97 -6.92
N TYR A 366 -20.50 -26.31 -5.68
CA TYR A 366 -20.12 -25.50 -4.51
C TYR A 366 -18.62 -25.57 -4.20
N LEU A 367 -18.01 -26.74 -4.37
CA LEU A 367 -16.57 -26.93 -4.19
C LEU A 367 -15.79 -26.13 -5.23
N SER A 368 -16.25 -26.09 -6.49
CA SER A 368 -15.63 -25.27 -7.54
C SER A 368 -15.69 -23.77 -7.24
N ILE A 369 -16.78 -23.29 -6.64
CA ILE A 369 -16.91 -21.88 -6.24
C ILE A 369 -15.99 -21.58 -5.06
N ALA A 370 -16.01 -22.44 -4.04
CA ALA A 370 -15.20 -22.27 -2.84
C ALA A 370 -13.71 -22.28 -3.17
N ASP A 371 -13.25 -23.28 -3.93
CA ASP A 371 -11.86 -23.43 -4.40
C ASP A 371 -11.38 -22.18 -5.17
N HIS A 372 -12.18 -21.68 -6.11
CA HIS A 372 -11.85 -20.45 -6.82
C HIS A 372 -11.83 -19.23 -5.89
N TYR A 373 -12.79 -19.10 -4.97
CA TYR A 373 -12.81 -17.97 -4.06
C TYR A 373 -11.64 -18.01 -3.05
N THR A 374 -11.18 -19.20 -2.65
CA THR A 374 -9.97 -19.39 -1.84
C THR A 374 -8.73 -18.89 -2.57
N GLU A 375 -8.55 -19.19 -3.85
CA GLU A 375 -7.47 -18.64 -4.69
C GLU A 375 -7.53 -17.09 -4.75
N VAL A 376 -8.74 -16.53 -4.90
CA VAL A 376 -8.96 -15.07 -4.89
C VAL A 376 -8.58 -14.47 -3.53
N LEU A 377 -8.97 -15.12 -2.42
CA LEU A 377 -8.60 -14.68 -1.06
C LEU A 377 -7.08 -14.74 -0.86
N GLU A 378 -6.41 -15.79 -1.32
CA GLU A 378 -4.96 -15.92 -1.26
C GLU A 378 -4.26 -14.73 -1.95
N CYS A 379 -4.76 -14.32 -3.11
CA CYS A 379 -4.28 -13.12 -3.80
C CYS A 379 -4.55 -11.84 -2.98
N LYS A 380 -5.77 -11.67 -2.44
CA LYS A 380 -6.16 -10.48 -1.67
C LYS A 380 -5.30 -10.30 -0.42
N LEU A 381 -4.96 -11.38 0.27
CA LEU A 381 -4.11 -11.36 1.47
C LEU A 381 -2.66 -10.94 1.17
N LYS A 382 -2.17 -11.17 -0.05
CA LYS A 382 -0.83 -10.73 -0.47
C LYS A 382 -0.76 -9.24 -0.75
N CYS A 383 -1.88 -8.56 -1.03
CA CYS A 383 -1.89 -7.14 -1.41
C CYS A 383 -1.23 -6.21 -0.38
N GLU A 384 -1.46 -6.40 0.92
CA GLU A 384 -0.83 -5.56 1.95
C GLU A 384 0.70 -5.73 1.97
N ILE A 385 1.16 -6.98 1.91
CA ILE A 385 2.59 -7.33 1.88
C ILE A 385 3.23 -6.79 0.59
N ASP A 386 2.56 -6.94 -0.54
CA ASP A 386 3.08 -6.53 -1.85
C ASP A 386 3.16 -5.02 -2.03
N LEU A 387 2.28 -4.27 -1.38
CA LEU A 387 2.24 -2.80 -1.39
C LEU A 387 3.08 -2.17 -0.27
N THR A 388 3.59 -2.96 0.69
CA THR A 388 4.43 -2.43 1.76
C THR A 388 5.78 -1.97 1.18
N PRO A 389 6.18 -0.70 1.39
CA PRO A 389 7.42 -0.19 0.81
C PRO A 389 8.66 -0.80 1.47
N VAL A 390 9.70 -0.98 0.65
CA VAL A 390 11.04 -1.37 1.10
C VAL A 390 11.93 -0.14 1.05
N ILE A 391 12.31 0.39 2.21
CA ILE A 391 13.13 1.61 2.30
C ILE A 391 14.54 1.25 2.73
N GLY A 392 15.49 1.48 1.82
CA GLY A 392 16.91 1.20 2.05
C GLY A 392 17.20 -0.27 2.41
N GLY A 393 16.43 -1.19 1.83
CA GLY A 393 16.58 -2.64 2.02
C GLY A 393 15.78 -3.22 3.19
N TYR A 394 14.98 -2.41 3.89
CA TYR A 394 14.13 -2.88 5.00
C TYR A 394 12.66 -2.67 4.68
N VAL A 395 11.86 -3.73 4.86
CA VAL A 395 10.40 -3.68 4.77
C VAL A 395 9.87 -2.85 5.95
N VAL A 396 8.95 -1.93 5.70
CA VAL A 396 8.31 -1.16 6.78
C VAL A 396 7.23 -2.02 7.45
N GLU A 397 7.55 -2.59 8.60
CA GLU A 397 6.59 -3.38 9.37
C GLU A 397 5.35 -2.56 9.79
N LYS A 398 4.18 -3.20 9.79
CA LYS A 398 2.89 -2.60 10.20
C LYS A 398 2.67 -1.23 9.54
N PHE A 399 2.74 -1.19 8.21
CA PHE A 399 2.84 0.06 7.43
C PHE A 399 1.72 1.07 7.76
N VAL A 400 0.47 0.62 7.80
CA VAL A 400 -0.68 1.49 8.13
C VAL A 400 -0.60 2.02 9.57
N ALA A 401 -0.27 1.16 10.54
CA ALA A 401 -0.07 1.57 11.92
C ALA A 401 1.05 2.63 12.02
N THR A 402 2.17 2.40 11.32
CA THR A 402 3.29 3.33 11.28
C THR A 402 2.87 4.72 10.78
N MET A 403 2.01 4.82 9.75
CA MET A 403 1.48 6.12 9.29
C MET A 403 0.66 6.84 10.37
N TYR A 404 -0.22 6.13 11.09
CA TYR A 404 -0.99 6.71 12.19
C TYR A 404 -0.10 7.13 13.38
N HIS A 405 0.95 6.38 13.68
CA HIS A 405 1.93 6.76 14.70
C HIS A 405 2.64 8.09 14.35
N TYR A 406 3.10 8.25 13.10
CA TYR A 406 3.69 9.52 12.65
C TYR A 406 2.70 10.69 12.72
N LEU A 407 1.46 10.49 12.27
CA LEU A 407 0.42 11.51 12.36
C LEU A 407 0.14 11.92 13.81
N GLN A 408 -0.09 10.94 14.68
CA GLN A 408 -0.36 11.15 16.10
C GLN A 408 0.70 12.04 16.75
N PHE A 409 1.98 11.73 16.54
CA PHE A 409 3.06 12.50 17.16
C PHE A 409 3.19 13.89 16.55
N ALA A 410 3.10 14.01 15.22
CA ALA A 410 3.20 15.30 14.56
C ALA A 410 2.05 16.24 14.96
N TYR A 411 0.82 15.73 15.07
CA TYR A 411 -0.33 16.48 15.58
C TYR A 411 -0.13 16.92 17.03
N TYR A 412 0.36 16.02 17.89
CA TYR A 412 0.69 16.37 19.28
C TYR A 412 1.72 17.51 19.36
N LYS A 413 2.77 17.46 18.53
CA LYS A 413 3.79 18.53 18.47
C LYS A 413 3.26 19.88 18.03
N LEU A 414 2.14 19.92 17.30
CA LEU A 414 1.43 21.14 16.93
C LEU A 414 0.26 21.47 17.86
N ASN A 415 0.10 20.75 18.97
CA ASN A 415 -1.00 20.90 19.92
C ASN A 415 -2.40 20.68 19.29
N ASP A 416 -2.47 19.87 18.23
CA ASP A 416 -3.73 19.48 17.57
C ASP A 416 -4.20 18.12 18.10
N LEU A 417 -4.70 18.14 19.33
CA LEU A 417 -5.02 16.93 20.09
C LEU A 417 -6.28 16.23 19.56
N LYS A 418 -7.20 16.99 18.93
CA LYS A 418 -8.41 16.47 18.29
C LYS A 418 -8.09 15.55 17.12
N ASN A 419 -7.01 15.82 16.38
CA ASN A 419 -6.55 14.92 15.33
C ASN A 419 -5.57 13.86 15.84
N ALA A 420 -4.85 14.13 16.94
CA ALA A 420 -3.92 13.18 17.54
C ALA A 420 -4.63 11.96 18.18
N ALA A 421 -5.71 12.19 18.95
CA ALA A 421 -6.41 11.13 19.68
C ALA A 421 -7.03 10.06 18.76
N PRO A 422 -7.72 10.40 17.65
CA PRO A 422 -8.22 9.41 16.69
C PRO A 422 -7.11 8.62 16.00
N CYS A 423 -5.91 9.21 15.82
CA CYS A 423 -4.77 8.49 15.25
C CYS A 423 -4.26 7.39 16.20
N VAL A 424 -4.25 7.65 17.51
CA VAL A 424 -3.93 6.62 18.51
C VAL A 424 -4.95 5.49 18.45
N ALA A 425 -6.24 5.83 18.48
CA ALA A 425 -7.32 4.84 18.41
C ALA A 425 -7.23 4.00 17.12
N SER A 426 -6.89 4.64 15.99
CA SER A 426 -6.66 3.96 14.72
C SER A 426 -5.44 3.03 14.75
N TYR A 427 -4.33 3.45 15.35
CA TYR A 427 -3.15 2.59 15.55
C TYR A 427 -3.49 1.33 16.34
N MET A 428 -4.28 1.48 17.41
CA MET A 428 -4.66 0.38 18.29
C MET A 428 -5.46 -0.73 17.60
N LEU A 429 -6.09 -0.46 16.45
CA LEU A 429 -6.72 -1.51 15.64
C LEU A 429 -5.68 -2.51 15.09
N PHE A 430 -4.53 -2.00 14.67
CA PHE A 430 -3.50 -2.78 13.96
C PHE A 430 -2.46 -3.40 14.89
N ASP A 431 -2.22 -2.79 16.06
CA ASP A 431 -1.21 -3.25 16.99
C ASP A 431 -1.63 -3.13 18.46
N GLN A 432 -2.55 -4.01 18.87
CA GLN A 432 -3.06 -4.07 20.24
C GLN A 432 -2.02 -4.52 21.28
N LYS A 433 -0.84 -4.98 20.86
CA LYS A 433 0.22 -5.46 21.77
C LYS A 433 1.22 -4.35 22.11
N ASP A 434 1.14 -3.19 21.47
CA ASP A 434 2.03 -2.07 21.73
C ASP A 434 1.68 -1.36 23.04
N GLU A 435 2.45 -1.65 24.09
CA GLU A 435 2.26 -1.06 25.41
C GLU A 435 2.48 0.46 25.44
N VAL A 436 3.35 1.00 24.59
CA VAL A 436 3.61 2.44 24.60
C VAL A 436 2.45 3.19 23.95
N MET A 437 1.89 2.66 22.86
CA MET A 437 0.70 3.30 22.27
C MET A 437 -0.52 3.18 23.20
N LYS A 438 -0.67 2.08 23.95
CA LYS A 438 -1.69 1.98 25.00
C LYS A 438 -1.53 3.07 26.06
N GLN A 439 -0.30 3.30 26.53
CA GLN A 439 0.00 4.36 27.49
C GLN A 439 -0.35 5.74 26.92
N ASN A 440 -0.05 5.99 25.65
CA ASN A 440 -0.41 7.23 24.97
C ASN A 440 -1.94 7.40 24.93
N LEU A 441 -2.70 6.34 24.63
CA LEU A 441 -4.17 6.39 24.64
C LEU A 441 -4.71 6.76 26.02
N VAL A 442 -4.23 6.08 27.07
CA VAL A 442 -4.62 6.36 28.46
C VAL A 442 -4.25 7.79 28.85
N TYR A 443 -3.11 8.29 28.38
CA TYR A 443 -2.67 9.66 28.62
C TYR A 443 -3.60 10.70 28.00
N TYR A 444 -4.03 10.52 26.75
CA TYR A 444 -5.03 11.39 26.13
C TYR A 444 -6.38 11.34 26.85
N GLN A 445 -6.82 10.14 27.28
CA GLN A 445 -8.07 9.96 28.03
C GLN A 445 -8.02 10.66 29.39
N TYR A 446 -6.89 10.55 30.10
CA TYR A 446 -6.71 11.18 31.42
C TYR A 446 -6.75 12.72 31.35
N HIS A 447 -6.23 13.30 30.26
CA HIS A 447 -6.22 14.76 30.06
C HIS A 447 -7.38 15.27 29.19
N LYS A 448 -8.40 14.45 28.95
CA LYS A 448 -9.54 14.74 28.08
C LYS A 448 -10.19 16.10 28.38
N ASP A 449 -10.53 16.35 29.65
CA ASP A 449 -11.20 17.60 30.08
C ASP A 449 -10.29 18.82 29.93
N LYS A 450 -8.99 18.66 30.24
CA LYS A 450 -7.97 19.73 30.11
C LYS A 450 -7.81 20.19 28.66
N TRP A 451 -8.03 19.27 27.71
CA TRP A 451 -7.78 19.50 26.29
C TRP A 451 -9.06 19.64 25.45
N GLY A 452 -10.23 19.64 26.10
CA GLY A 452 -11.51 19.76 25.41
C GLY A 452 -11.77 18.62 24.43
N LEU A 453 -11.30 17.42 24.76
CA LEU A 453 -11.57 16.21 24.02
C LEU A 453 -12.90 15.59 24.49
N THR A 454 -13.56 14.89 23.59
CA THR A 454 -14.85 14.20 23.79
C THR A 454 -14.66 12.69 23.61
N ASP A 455 -15.65 11.87 23.97
CA ASP A 455 -15.55 10.42 23.77
C ASP A 455 -15.48 10.04 22.27
N GLU A 456 -15.99 10.92 21.40
CA GLU A 456 -15.95 10.78 19.95
C GLU A 456 -14.51 10.89 19.42
N ASP A 457 -13.66 11.70 20.05
CA ASP A 457 -12.24 11.86 19.66
C ASP A 457 -11.39 10.62 19.95
N PHE A 458 -11.92 9.65 20.70
CA PHE A 458 -11.27 8.36 20.98
C PHE A 458 -11.77 7.23 20.08
N GLN A 459 -12.57 7.54 19.07
CA GLN A 459 -12.96 6.58 18.05
C GLN A 459 -11.86 6.49 16.96
N PRO A 460 -11.54 5.28 16.47
CA PRO A 460 -10.69 5.12 15.31
C PRO A 460 -11.28 5.82 14.09
N ARG A 461 -10.42 6.28 13.18
CA ARG A 461 -10.88 6.95 11.96
C ARG A 461 -11.67 5.97 11.08
N PRO A 462 -12.74 6.42 10.39
CA PRO A 462 -13.62 5.54 9.61
C PRO A 462 -12.89 4.71 8.55
N GLU A 463 -11.90 5.29 7.87
CA GLU A 463 -11.10 4.61 6.86
C GLU A 463 -10.22 3.51 7.46
N ALA A 464 -9.70 3.69 8.68
CA ALA A 464 -8.94 2.68 9.41
C ALA A 464 -9.83 1.49 9.80
N VAL A 465 -11.04 1.78 10.32
CA VAL A 465 -12.03 0.75 10.69
C VAL A 465 -12.42 -0.07 9.47
N ARG A 466 -12.71 0.60 8.35
CA ARG A 466 -13.09 -0.08 7.11
C ARG A 466 -11.97 -1.00 6.62
N TYR A 467 -10.73 -0.51 6.62
CA TYR A 467 -9.56 -1.30 6.21
C TYR A 467 -9.37 -2.51 7.13
N TYR A 468 -9.36 -2.30 8.46
CA TYR A 468 -9.23 -3.35 9.47
C TYR A 468 -10.31 -4.43 9.36
N ASN A 469 -11.58 -4.04 9.17
CA ASN A 469 -12.67 -5.00 9.05
C ASN A 469 -12.51 -5.86 7.79
N ILE A 470 -12.15 -5.25 6.65
CA ILE A 470 -11.99 -5.99 5.39
C ILE A 470 -10.82 -6.95 5.47
N THR A 471 -9.65 -6.51 5.97
CA THR A 471 -8.47 -7.37 6.07
C THR A 471 -8.69 -8.52 7.06
N THR A 472 -9.30 -8.24 8.21
CA THR A 472 -9.63 -9.25 9.23
C THR A 472 -10.60 -10.30 8.67
N LEU A 473 -11.73 -9.87 8.09
CA LEU A 473 -12.73 -10.80 7.55
C LEU A 473 -12.19 -11.63 6.37
N GLN A 474 -11.39 -11.03 5.48
CA GLN A 474 -10.75 -11.77 4.39
C GLN A 474 -9.82 -12.87 4.93
N LYS A 475 -9.05 -12.57 5.98
CA LYS A 475 -8.16 -13.54 6.61
C LYS A 475 -8.94 -14.65 7.29
N GLU A 476 -9.96 -14.32 8.07
CA GLU A 476 -10.82 -15.31 8.73
C GLU A 476 -11.47 -16.26 7.72
N MET A 477 -12.00 -15.72 6.60
CA MET A 477 -12.57 -16.55 5.53
C MET A 477 -11.54 -17.46 4.86
N TYR A 478 -10.31 -16.98 4.66
CA TYR A 478 -9.25 -17.77 4.05
C TYR A 478 -8.80 -18.90 4.97
N GLU A 479 -8.58 -18.63 6.25
CA GLU A 479 -8.20 -19.66 7.23
C GLU A 479 -9.32 -20.71 7.38
N PHE A 480 -10.59 -20.28 7.40
CA PHE A 480 -11.72 -21.21 7.38
C PHE A 480 -11.67 -22.14 6.16
N ALA A 481 -11.45 -21.60 4.97
CA ALA A 481 -11.37 -22.40 3.75
C ALA A 481 -10.17 -23.36 3.76
N LYS A 482 -9.02 -22.91 4.28
CA LYS A 482 -7.82 -23.72 4.41
C LYS A 482 -8.00 -24.89 5.38
N GLU A 483 -8.73 -24.68 6.47
CA GLU A 483 -8.95 -25.69 7.50
C GLU A 483 -10.09 -26.68 7.15
N HIS A 484 -11.12 -26.23 6.43
CA HIS A 484 -12.36 -27.02 6.26
C HIS A 484 -12.72 -27.38 4.81
N VAL A 485 -12.08 -26.79 3.80
CA VAL A 485 -12.48 -26.92 2.39
C VAL A 485 -11.36 -27.39 1.49
N MET A 486 -10.12 -26.95 1.75
CA MET A 486 -8.97 -27.41 0.98
C MET A 486 -8.70 -28.89 1.29
N ASP A 487 -8.43 -29.66 0.24
CA ASP A 487 -8.08 -31.07 0.37
C ASP A 487 -6.80 -31.17 1.21
N ASP A 488 -6.82 -31.97 2.28
CA ASP A 488 -5.62 -32.20 3.08
C ASP A 488 -4.66 -33.05 2.23
N ASP A 489 -3.47 -32.51 1.93
CA ASP A 489 -2.45 -33.23 1.14
C ASP A 489 -1.99 -34.53 1.86
N GLU A 490 -2.36 -34.70 3.12
CA GLU A 490 -2.32 -35.95 3.86
C GLU A 490 -3.71 -36.60 3.86
N GLY A 491 -3.89 -37.63 3.02
CA GLY A 491 -5.16 -38.33 2.87
C GLY A 491 -5.66 -39.01 4.14
N GLU A 492 -6.29 -38.24 5.02
CA GLU A 492 -7.13 -38.78 6.08
C GLU A 492 -8.41 -39.31 5.45
N VAL A 493 -8.54 -40.64 5.49
CA VAL A 493 -9.79 -41.33 5.17
C VAL A 493 -10.79 -40.96 6.25
N ILE A 494 -11.68 -40.01 5.93
CA ILE A 494 -12.78 -39.62 6.79
C ILE A 494 -13.73 -40.83 6.96
N GLU A 495 -13.66 -41.51 8.10
CA GLU A 495 -14.53 -42.64 8.53
C GLU A 495 -16.00 -42.22 8.82
N TYR A 496 -16.45 -41.02 8.44
CA TYR A 496 -17.77 -40.50 8.87
C TYR A 496 -18.98 -41.16 8.21
N LEU A 497 -18.80 -41.94 7.14
CA LEU A 497 -19.92 -42.57 6.44
C LEU A 497 -20.50 -43.77 7.20
N ASP A 498 -19.71 -44.44 8.04
CA ASP A 498 -20.20 -45.58 8.82
C ASP A 498 -21.00 -45.14 10.06
N ASP A 499 -20.67 -43.98 10.65
CA ASP A 499 -21.38 -43.45 11.83
C ASP A 499 -22.77 -42.87 11.50
N LEU A 500 -22.96 -42.34 10.29
CA LEU A 500 -24.27 -41.83 9.84
C LEU A 500 -25.24 -42.95 9.47
N LEU A 501 -24.74 -44.11 9.04
CA LEU A 501 -25.57 -45.29 8.70
C LEU A 501 -25.88 -46.18 9.91
N ALA A 502 -25.13 -46.06 11.01
CA ALA A 502 -25.39 -46.79 12.24
C ALA A 502 -26.60 -46.26 13.04
N VAL A 503 -27.06 -45.03 12.77
CA VAL A 503 -28.18 -44.41 13.50
C VAL A 503 -29.56 -44.87 12.98
N ASP A 504 -29.65 -45.33 11.73
CA ASP A 504 -30.91 -45.80 11.12
C ASP A 504 -31.14 -47.32 11.25
N GLY A 505 -30.25 -48.06 11.91
CA GLY A 505 -30.37 -49.51 12.12
C GLY A 505 -31.08 -49.95 13.41
N GLY A 506 -31.61 -49.00 14.19
CA GLY A 506 -32.05 -49.24 15.58
C GLY A 506 -33.49 -48.83 15.87
N THR A 507 -34.47 -49.25 15.07
CA THR A 507 -35.87 -49.38 15.53
C THR A 507 -36.70 -50.23 14.56
N GLN A 508 -36.74 -51.54 14.83
CA GLN A 508 -37.89 -52.40 14.57
C GLN A 508 -38.09 -53.34 15.75
#